data_AF-A0A849DTE1-F1
#
_entry.id   AF-A0A849DTE1-F1
#
_cell.length_a   1.000
_cell.length_b   1.000
_cell.length_c   1.000
_cell.angle_alpha   90.00
_cell.angle_beta   90.00
_cell.angle_gamma   90.00
#
_symmetry.space_group_name_H-M   'P 1'
#
loop_
_entity.id
_entity.type
_entity.pdbx_description
1 polymer ?
#
loop_
_entity_poly.entity_id
_entity_poly.type
_entity_poly.pdbx_seq_one_letter_code
_entity_poly.pdbx_strand_id
1 'polypeptide(L)' 'MSTQHMRSSGRPTLDEVAALAGVGRGTASRVVNGSPQVSAEAREAVRR' A
#
# COMPACT_ATOMS: atom_id res chain seq x y z
N MET A 1 23.27 -4.10 -1.02
CA MET A 1 22.22 -5.07 -0.67
C MET A 1 20.93 -4.63 -1.33
N SER A 2 20.63 -5.14 -2.52
CA SER A 2 19.37 -4.84 -3.21
C SER A 2 18.66 -6.16 -3.46
N THR A 3 17.75 -6.50 -2.55
CA THR A 3 16.89 -7.68 -2.68
C THR A 3 15.86 -7.39 -3.76
N GLN A 4 16.24 -7.69 -5.00
CA GLN A 4 15.33 -7.85 -6.12
C GLN A 4 14.42 -9.05 -5.79
N HIS A 5 13.27 -8.81 -5.17
CA HIS A 5 12.27 -9.84 -4.96
C HIS A 5 11.67 -10.21 -6.31
N MET A 6 11.92 -11.45 -6.73
CA MET A 6 11.36 -12.05 -7.93
C MET A 6 9.84 -11.84 -7.92
N ARG A 7 9.31 -11.37 -9.04
CA ARG A 7 7.89 -11.06 -9.25
C ARG A 7 7.05 -12.31 -9.00
N SER A 8 6.50 -12.43 -7.79
CA SER A 8 5.35 -13.29 -7.53
C SER A 8 4.17 -12.69 -8.28
N SER A 9 3.86 -13.29 -9.42
CA SER A 9 2.86 -12.88 -10.41
C SER A 9 1.42 -13.02 -9.89
N GLY A 10 1.09 -12.40 -8.76
CA GLY A 10 -0.27 -12.49 -8.22
C GLY A 10 -0.72 -11.39 -7.27
N ARG A 11 0.17 -10.75 -6.50
CA ARG A 11 -0.27 -9.74 -5.51
C ARG A 11 0.74 -8.59 -5.39
N PRO A 12 0.33 -7.33 -5.59
CA PRO A 12 1.18 -6.18 -5.35
C PRO A 12 1.58 -6.08 -3.88
N THR A 13 2.79 -5.61 -3.62
CA THR A 13 3.31 -5.34 -2.28
C THR A 13 2.72 -4.06 -1.70
N LEU A 14 2.79 -3.88 -0.37
CA LEU A 14 2.33 -2.65 0.28
C LEU A 14 3.13 -1.42 -0.15
N ASP A 15 4.42 -1.58 -0.47
CA ASP A 15 5.26 -0.50 -0.99
C ASP A 15 4.81 -0.06 -2.38
N GLU A 16 4.45 -1.00 -3.26
CA GLU A 16 3.93 -0.68 -4.59
C GLU A 16 2.56 0.00 -4.52
N VAL A 17 1.65 -0.52 -3.67
CA VAL A 17 0.35 0.11 -3.42
C VAL A 17 0.53 1.53 -2.85
N ALA A 18 1.46 1.69 -1.92
CA ALA A 18 1.77 2.99 -1.32
C ALA A 18 2.32 3.99 -2.36
N ALA A 19 3.24 3.55 -3.21
CA ALA A 19 3.78 4.36 -4.30
C ALA A 19 2.71 4.77 -5.31
N LEU A 20 1.81 3.85 -5.68
CA LEU A 20 0.71 4.11 -6.60
C LEU A 20 -0.32 5.09 -6.02
N ALA A 21 -0.68 4.93 -4.75
CA ALA A 21 -1.65 5.77 -4.07
C ALA A 21 -1.07 7.09 -3.54
N GLY A 22 0.24 7.31 -3.66
CA GLY A 22 0.91 8.52 -3.15
C GLY A 22 0.93 8.61 -1.62
N VAL A 23 0.93 7.47 -0.92
CA VAL A 23 0.92 7.39 0.55
C VAL A 23 2.17 6.68 1.08
N GLY A 24 2.41 6.75 2.39
CA GLY A 24 3.44 5.95 3.04
C GLY A 24 3.02 4.49 3.24
N ARG A 25 3.99 3.55 3.26
CA ARG A 25 3.76 2.10 3.53
C ARG A 25 2.88 1.84 4.76
N GLY A 26 3.11 2.60 5.85
CA GLY A 26 2.31 2.47 7.08
C GLY A 26 0.85 2.89 6.91
N THR A 27 0.56 3.84 6.03
CA THR A 27 -0.81 4.24 5.67
C THR A 27 -1.46 3.17 4.80
N ALA A 28 -0.76 2.64 3.79
CA ALA A 28 -1.26 1.52 2.99
C ALA A 28 -1.58 0.30 3.87
N SER A 29 -0.69 -0.05 4.81
CA SER A 29 -0.92 -1.13 5.77
C SER A 29 -2.16 -0.86 6.64
N ARG A 30 -2.32 0.35 7.18
CA ARG A 30 -3.50 0.72 7.97
C ARG A 30 -4.79 0.63 7.15
N VAL A 31 -4.78 1.03 5.88
CA VAL A 31 -5.96 0.93 4.99
C VAL A 31 -6.32 -0.53 4.74
N VAL A 32 -5.34 -1.36 4.36
CA VAL A 32 -5.54 -2.80 4.09
C VAL A 32 -6.05 -3.52 5.34
N ASN A 33 -5.56 -3.15 6.53
CA ASN A 33 -5.99 -3.72 7.81
C ASN A 33 -7.27 -3.07 8.37
N GLY A 34 -7.89 -2.11 7.67
CA GLY A 34 -9.15 -1.50 8.10
C GLY A 34 -9.05 -0.53 9.29
N SER A 35 -7.85 -0.06 9.65
CA SER A 35 -7.66 0.87 10.76
C SER A 35 -8.46 2.17 10.56
N PRO A 36 -9.10 2.73 11.60
CA PRO A 36 -9.79 4.01 11.52
C PRO A 36 -8.83 5.21 11.47
N GLN A 37 -7.54 5.01 11.74
CA GLN A 37 -6.51 6.06 11.80
C GLN A 37 -5.95 6.42 10.42
N VAL A 38 -6.80 6.50 9.39
CA VAL A 38 -6.43 6.90 8.03
C VAL A 38 -7.46 7.89 7.52
N SER A 39 -7.02 8.94 6.83
CA SER A 39 -7.94 9.87 6.20
C SER A 39 -8.79 9.15 5.16
N ALA A 40 -10.01 9.65 4.96
CA ALA A 40 -10.89 9.12 3.91
C ALA A 40 -10.20 9.18 2.53
N GLU A 41 -9.48 10.27 2.26
CA GLU A 41 -8.73 10.48 1.01
C GLU A 41 -7.68 9.38 0.77
N ALA A 42 -6.88 9.03 1.80
CA ALA A 42 -5.86 7.98 1.67
C ALA A 42 -6.50 6.59 1.49
N ARG A 43 -7.65 6.35 2.12
CA ARG A 43 -8.40 5.10 1.97
C ARG A 43 -8.97 4.95 0.57
N GLU A 44 -9.50 6.03 0.00
CA GLU A 44 -9.99 6.04 -1.39
C GLU A 44 -8.85 5.94 -2.40
N ALA A 45 -7.72 6.61 -2.17
CA ALA A 45 -6.54 6.51 -3.02
C ALA A 45 -5.99 5.08 -3.14
N VAL A 46 -6.05 4.30 -2.05
CA VAL A 46 -5.60 2.90 -2.01
C VAL A 46 -6.65 1.92 -2.57
N ARG A 47 -7.94 2.29 -2.58
CA ARG A 47 -9.05 1.44 -3.08
C ARG A 47 -9.27 1.54 -4.59
N ARG A 48 -8.71 2.56 -5.23
CA ARG A 48 -8.80 2.79 -6.68
C ARG A 48 -7.86 1.88 -7.45
#